data_AF-A0A812X7H4-F1
#
_entry.id   AF-A0A812X7H4-F1
#
_cell.length_a   1.000
_cell.length_b   1.000
_cell.length_c   1.000
_cell.angle_alpha   90.00
_cell.angle_beta   90.00
_cell.angle_gamma   90.00
#
_symmetry.space_group_name_H-M   'P 1'
#
loop_
_entity.id
_entity.type
_entity.pdbx_description
1 polymer ?
#
loop_
_entity_poly.entity_id
_entity_poly.type
_entity_poly.pdbx_seq_one_letter_code
_entity_poly.pdbx_strand_id
1 'polypeptide(L)'
;MAVACCMITWILVVLLMISLYGVFGLGGSRLLLPCFVYLPMVSFFIAFFFGQQLSFGLWSPSIWIDRLCIHQTDLDLKAEQIKSVPTFVARSSRMLVLCDGSYFERLWCNLELATFARHGGVDKVDVLPLWLAPWLLCSILLELLSATMWDVLQLAFPNWSAAWLTNIMGFAAPLLGDNPIMLKFVAFLIIWMISSLTTLPASIPSFFSFRMKIRHHQIILDGRGGGFGAWGWVFRLPQCQC
;
A
#
# COMPACT_ATOMS: atom_id res chain seq x y z
N MET A 1 -5.15 6.14 4.18
CA MET A 1 -4.64 7.34 4.87
C MET A 1 -3.29 7.80 4.34
N ALA A 2 -2.23 6.97 4.40
CA ALA A 2 -0.89 7.37 3.92
C ALA A 2 -0.87 7.86 2.47
N VAL A 3 -1.55 7.16 1.55
CA VAL A 3 -1.69 7.58 0.15
C VAL A 3 -2.40 8.93 0.02
N ALA A 4 -3.47 9.16 0.78
CA ALA A 4 -4.19 10.43 0.77
C ALA A 4 -3.31 11.59 1.29
N CYS A 5 -2.54 11.36 2.36
CA CYS A 5 -1.58 12.33 2.88
C CYS A 5 -0.52 12.68 1.83
N CYS A 6 0.05 11.68 1.16
CA CYS A 6 0.98 11.88 0.05
C CYS A 6 0.38 12.75 -1.06
N MET A 7 -0.84 12.42 -1.52
CA MET A 7 -1.53 13.18 -2.58
C MET A 7 -1.82 14.62 -2.16
N ILE A 8 -2.30 14.84 -0.94
CA ILE A 8 -2.54 16.19 -0.41
C ILE A 8 -1.24 16.98 -0.35
N THR A 9 -0.17 16.38 0.16
CA THR A 9 1.15 17.02 0.25
C THR A 9 1.65 17.41 -1.14
N TRP A 10 1.52 16.50 -2.12
CA TRP A 10 1.90 16.77 -3.50
C TRP A 10 1.11 17.95 -4.08
N ILE A 11 -0.22 17.96 -3.96
CA ILE A 11 -1.08 19.05 -4.45
C ILE A 11 -0.69 20.38 -3.79
N LEU A 12 -0.47 20.40 -2.47
CA LEU A 12 -0.08 21.61 -1.75
C LEU A 12 1.28 22.14 -2.22
N VAL A 13 2.26 21.26 -2.44
CA VAL A 13 3.58 21.63 -2.98
C VAL A 13 3.45 22.20 -4.39
N VAL A 14 2.64 21.57 -5.26
CA VAL A 14 2.39 22.07 -6.62
C VAL A 14 1.80 23.48 -6.58
N LEU A 15 0.73 23.67 -5.79
CA LEU A 15 0.03 24.94 -5.67
C LEU A 15 0.93 26.04 -5.08
N LEU A 16 1.70 25.71 -4.03
CA LEU A 16 2.65 26.63 -3.41
C LEU A 16 3.72 27.09 -4.41
N MET A 17 4.29 26.16 -5.18
CA MET A 17 5.33 26.49 -6.15
C MET A 17 4.79 27.32 -7.32
N ILE A 18 3.58 27.01 -7.82
CA ILE A 18 2.90 27.83 -8.83
C ILE A 18 2.63 29.24 -8.28
N SER A 19 2.21 29.36 -7.03
CA SER A 19 1.94 30.65 -6.39
C SER A 19 3.19 31.50 -6.17
N LEU A 20 4.34 30.90 -5.87
CA LEU A 20 5.57 31.63 -5.55
C LEU A 20 6.39 32.01 -6.78
N TYR A 21 6.46 31.13 -7.78
CA TYR A 21 7.36 31.29 -8.93
C TYR A 21 6.62 31.46 -10.27
N GLY A 22 5.29 31.24 -10.29
CA GLY A 22 4.52 31.18 -11.52
C GLY A 22 4.89 29.96 -12.38
N VAL A 23 4.01 29.58 -13.31
CA VAL A 23 4.22 28.40 -14.19
C VAL A 23 5.52 28.49 -14.99
N PHE A 24 5.92 29.71 -15.37
CA PHE A 24 7.13 29.97 -16.14
C PHE A 24 8.41 30.01 -15.31
N GLY A 25 8.35 30.29 -14.00
CA GLY A 25 9.54 30.31 -13.12
C GLY A 25 9.95 28.93 -12.61
N LEU A 26 9.10 27.92 -12.79
CA LEU A 26 9.40 26.53 -12.42
C LEU A 26 10.45 25.86 -13.32
N GLY A 27 10.58 26.29 -14.59
CA GLY A 27 11.46 25.63 -15.54
C GLY A 27 12.94 25.85 -15.25
N GLY A 28 13.66 24.76 -14.97
CA GLY A 28 15.13 24.77 -14.82
C GLY A 28 15.65 24.93 -13.38
N SER A 29 14.77 25.01 -12.37
CA SER A 29 15.20 24.98 -10.97
C SER A 29 15.56 23.55 -10.54
N ARG A 30 16.78 23.34 -10.07
CA ARG A 30 17.27 22.03 -9.58
C ARG A 30 16.51 21.52 -8.35
N LEU A 31 15.83 22.41 -7.64
CA LEU A 31 15.05 22.10 -6.43
C LEU A 31 13.63 21.58 -6.73
N LEU A 32 13.18 21.64 -7.98
CA LEU A 32 11.83 21.20 -8.35
C LEU A 32 11.66 19.71 -8.10
N LEU A 33 12.61 18.90 -8.56
CA LEU A 33 12.56 17.45 -8.44
C LEU A 33 12.54 16.96 -6.98
N PRO A 34 13.43 17.43 -6.08
CA PRO A 34 13.38 17.00 -4.69
C PRO A 34 12.10 17.45 -3.96
N CYS A 35 11.54 18.62 -4.31
CA CYS A 35 10.30 19.10 -3.71
C CYS A 35 9.07 18.29 -4.15
N PHE A 36 8.94 17.96 -5.44
CA PHE A 36 7.78 17.23 -5.95
C PHE A 36 7.80 15.72 -5.63
N VAL A 37 8.98 15.15 -5.42
CA VAL A 37 9.14 13.70 -5.21
C VAL A 37 9.45 13.37 -3.75
N TYR A 38 10.49 13.95 -3.16
CA TYR A 38 10.90 13.55 -1.81
C TYR A 38 9.94 14.06 -0.73
N LEU A 39 9.38 15.28 -0.84
CA LEU A 39 8.46 15.77 0.20
C LEU A 39 7.18 14.93 0.33
N PRO A 40 6.48 14.57 -0.77
CA PRO A 40 5.31 13.67 -0.68
C PRO A 40 5.70 12.25 -0.25
N MET A 41 6.88 11.75 -0.65
CA MET A 41 7.33 10.42 -0.21
C MET A 41 7.69 10.40 1.28
N VAL A 42 8.33 11.44 1.80
CA VAL A 42 8.58 11.59 3.23
C VAL A 42 7.27 11.67 4.00
N SER A 43 6.28 12.43 3.51
CA SER A 43 4.96 12.46 4.16
C SER A 43 4.24 11.11 4.10
N PHE A 44 4.40 10.36 3.01
CA PHE A 44 3.93 8.97 2.91
C PHE A 44 4.55 8.08 3.99
N PHE A 45 5.89 8.07 4.14
CA PHE A 45 6.56 7.24 5.14
C PHE A 45 6.18 7.63 6.57
N ILE A 46 6.11 8.94 6.85
CA ILE A 46 5.65 9.44 8.16
C ILE A 46 4.22 8.96 8.43
N ALA A 47 3.30 9.11 7.48
CA ALA A 47 1.92 8.67 7.63
C ALA A 47 1.77 7.14 7.66
N PHE A 48 2.68 6.39 7.04
CA PHE A 48 2.68 4.94 7.03
C PHE A 48 3.12 4.37 8.38
N PHE A 49 4.25 4.85 8.94
CA PHE A 49 4.78 4.35 10.22
C PHE A 49 4.06 4.97 11.43
N PHE A 50 3.81 6.28 11.40
CA PHE A 50 3.24 7.01 12.52
C PHE A 50 1.77 7.32 12.34
N GLY A 51 1.12 6.85 11.28
CA GLY A 51 -0.30 7.11 11.04
C GLY A 51 -1.20 6.71 12.22
N GLN A 52 -0.88 5.61 12.89
CA GLN A 52 -1.62 5.17 14.07
C GLN A 52 -1.45 6.12 15.27
N GLN A 53 -0.29 6.76 15.42
CA GLN A 53 -0.02 7.72 16.50
C GLN A 53 -0.48 9.15 16.16
N LEU A 54 -0.38 9.54 14.88
CA LEU A 54 -0.77 10.85 14.36
C LEU A 54 -2.29 10.99 14.23
N SER A 55 -3.03 9.88 14.12
CA SER A 55 -4.47 9.85 14.39
C SER A 55 -4.73 10.02 15.89
N PHE A 56 -4.43 11.22 16.42
CA PHE A 56 -4.72 11.66 17.78
C PHE A 56 -6.24 11.65 18.04
N GLY A 57 -6.82 10.47 18.29
CA GLY A 57 -8.18 10.29 18.79
C GLY A 57 -9.33 10.59 17.81
N LEU A 58 -9.12 11.32 16.71
CA LEU A 58 -10.19 11.69 15.78
C LEU A 58 -10.77 10.50 14.99
N TRP A 59 -9.96 9.49 14.69
CA TRP A 59 -10.33 8.31 13.88
C TRP A 59 -9.65 7.05 14.41
N SER A 60 -9.69 6.81 15.72
CA SER A 60 -9.14 5.58 16.29
C SER A 60 -10.21 4.47 16.24
N PRO A 61 -10.16 3.52 15.30
CA PRO A 61 -11.00 2.34 15.41
C PRO A 61 -10.68 1.61 16.72
N SER A 62 -11.69 1.12 17.42
CA SER A 62 -11.49 0.19 18.52
C SER A 62 -11.04 -1.16 17.94
N ILE A 63 -9.72 -1.37 17.88
CA ILE A 63 -9.14 -2.61 17.36
C ILE A 63 -8.96 -3.58 18.52
N TRP A 64 -9.53 -4.78 18.40
CA TRP A 64 -9.27 -5.88 19.31
C TRP A 64 -8.19 -6.78 18.71
N ILE A 65 -7.11 -7.00 19.46
CA ILE A 65 -6.01 -7.88 19.07
C ILE A 65 -5.85 -8.92 20.18
N ASP A 66 -6.07 -10.18 19.85
CA ASP A 66 -5.98 -11.34 20.75
C ASP A 66 -4.77 -11.29 21.69
N ARG A 67 -3.57 -11.06 21.13
CA ARG A 67 -2.31 -11.07 21.86
C ARG A 67 -2.15 -9.91 22.84
N LEU A 68 -2.78 -8.76 22.56
CA LEU A 68 -2.71 -7.57 23.41
C LEU A 68 -3.82 -7.54 24.45
N CYS A 69 -4.99 -8.08 24.11
CA CYS A 69 -6.18 -8.05 24.96
C CYS A 69 -6.22 -9.23 25.95
N ILE A 70 -5.52 -10.33 25.65
CA ILE A 70 -5.44 -11.50 26.53
C ILE A 70 -4.15 -11.47 27.34
N HIS A 71 -4.27 -11.63 28.64
CA HIS A 71 -3.15 -11.67 29.57
C HIS A 71 -2.25 -12.87 29.24
N GLN A 72 -0.97 -12.63 28.97
CA GLN A 72 -0.04 -13.69 28.57
C GLN A 72 0.64 -14.38 29.76
N THR A 73 0.73 -13.68 30.90
CA THR A 73 1.55 -14.10 32.06
C THR A 73 0.78 -14.90 33.10
N ASP A 74 -0.54 -14.71 33.16
CA ASP A 74 -1.41 -15.34 34.16
C ASP A 74 -2.30 -16.35 33.45
N LEU A 75 -2.13 -17.63 33.80
CA LEU A 75 -2.80 -18.73 33.12
C LEU A 75 -4.29 -18.81 33.46
N ASP A 76 -4.68 -18.42 34.67
CA ASP A 76 -6.07 -18.49 35.12
C ASP A 76 -6.89 -17.37 34.47
N LEU A 77 -6.36 -16.14 34.49
CA LEU A 77 -6.95 -15.01 33.78
C LEU A 77 -7.00 -15.24 32.27
N LYS A 78 -5.95 -15.85 31.70
CA LYS A 78 -5.91 -16.21 30.28
C LYS A 78 -7.03 -17.18 29.93
N ALA A 79 -7.25 -18.21 30.74
CA ALA A 79 -8.30 -19.21 30.49
C ALA A 79 -9.70 -18.58 30.56
N GLU A 80 -9.94 -17.66 31.49
CA GLU A 80 -11.20 -16.92 31.59
C GLU A 80 -11.41 -16.00 30.39
N GLN A 81 -10.39 -15.24 29.99
CA GLN A 81 -10.47 -14.32 28.85
C GLN A 81 -10.65 -15.06 27.52
N ILE A 82 -9.99 -16.21 27.34
CA ILE A 82 -10.14 -17.10 26.17
C ILE A 82 -11.61 -17.52 25.98
N LYS A 83 -12.35 -17.80 27.07
CA LYS A 83 -13.77 -18.17 26.99
C LYS A 83 -14.65 -17.04 26.44
N SER A 84 -14.24 -15.78 26.64
CA SER A 84 -14.98 -14.61 26.18
C SER A 84 -14.69 -14.21 24.73
N VAL A 85 -13.64 -14.76 24.10
CA VAL A 85 -13.23 -14.41 22.73
C VAL A 85 -14.34 -14.56 21.69
N PRO A 86 -15.11 -15.67 21.64
CA PRO A 86 -16.19 -15.80 20.66
C PRO A 86 -17.25 -14.69 20.77
N THR A 87 -17.51 -14.21 21.99
CA THR A 87 -18.45 -13.11 22.24
C THR A 87 -17.90 -11.77 21.74
N PHE A 88 -16.62 -11.49 21.92
CA PHE A 88 -15.98 -10.30 21.35
C PHE A 88 -15.99 -10.33 19.82
N VAL A 89 -15.63 -11.47 19.23
CA VAL A 89 -15.66 -11.66 17.78
C VAL A 89 -17.06 -11.46 17.23
N ALA A 90 -18.09 -12.08 17.84
CA ALA A 90 -19.48 -11.93 17.40
C ALA A 90 -20.03 -10.49 17.50
N ARG A 91 -19.50 -9.67 18.42
CA ARG A 91 -19.90 -8.26 18.59
C ARG A 91 -19.08 -7.28 17.75
N SER A 92 -18.01 -7.71 17.10
CA SER A 92 -17.19 -6.84 16.27
C SER A 92 -17.94 -6.40 15.01
N SER A 93 -17.71 -5.17 14.56
CA SER A 93 -18.40 -4.61 13.39
C SER A 93 -17.80 -5.07 12.06
N ARG A 94 -16.49 -5.35 12.05
CA ARG A 94 -15.71 -5.85 10.91
C ARG A 94 -14.58 -6.74 11.42
N MET A 95 -14.19 -7.71 10.61
CA MET A 95 -13.06 -8.60 10.90
C MET A 95 -11.99 -8.44 9.83
N LEU A 96 -10.80 -8.01 10.23
CA LEU A 96 -9.63 -7.95 9.35
C LEU A 96 -8.82 -9.25 9.51
N VAL A 97 -8.76 -10.05 8.46
CA VAL A 97 -8.00 -11.30 8.41
C VAL A 97 -6.64 -11.05 7.80
N LEU A 98 -5.59 -11.13 8.61
CA LEU A 98 -4.20 -11.08 8.15
C LEU A 98 -3.78 -12.45 7.61
N CYS A 99 -3.96 -12.66 6.31
CA CYS A 99 -3.71 -13.95 5.67
C CYS A 99 -2.22 -14.18 5.45
N ASP A 100 -1.69 -15.18 6.15
CA ASP A 100 -0.42 -15.85 5.87
C ASP A 100 -0.68 -17.25 5.28
N GLY A 101 0.35 -17.88 4.70
CA GLY A 101 0.27 -19.27 4.22
C GLY A 101 -0.22 -20.24 5.30
N SER A 102 0.13 -20.00 6.57
CA SER A 102 -0.27 -20.84 7.71
C SER A 102 -1.61 -20.44 8.37
N TYR A 103 -2.30 -19.40 7.89
CA TYR A 103 -3.47 -18.85 8.57
C TYR A 103 -4.60 -19.89 8.73
N PHE A 104 -4.92 -20.59 7.65
CA PHE A 104 -6.00 -21.59 7.64
C PHE A 104 -5.62 -22.94 8.25
N GLU A 105 -4.35 -23.16 8.60
CA GLU A 105 -3.91 -24.35 9.33
C GLU A 105 -4.17 -24.22 10.84
N ARG A 106 -4.29 -22.98 11.33
CA ARG A 106 -4.53 -22.70 12.74
C ARG A 106 -6.01 -22.83 13.08
N LEU A 107 -6.34 -23.84 13.88
CA LEU A 107 -7.72 -24.12 14.32
C LEU A 107 -8.38 -22.90 14.97
N TRP A 108 -7.61 -22.17 15.78
CA TRP A 108 -8.07 -20.97 16.47
C TRP A 108 -8.56 -19.88 15.50
N CYS A 109 -7.77 -19.55 14.49
CA CYS A 109 -8.11 -18.54 13.47
C CYS A 109 -9.35 -18.96 12.65
N ASN A 110 -9.49 -20.25 12.36
CA ASN A 110 -10.67 -20.79 11.68
C ASN A 110 -11.93 -20.70 12.56
N LEU A 111 -11.81 -20.94 13.88
CA LEU A 111 -12.90 -20.81 14.83
C LEU A 111 -13.39 -19.37 14.93
N GLU A 112 -12.49 -18.40 15.04
CA GLU A 112 -12.81 -16.97 15.07
C GLU A 112 -13.50 -16.54 13.76
N LEU A 113 -12.93 -16.93 12.61
CA LEU A 113 -13.49 -16.61 11.30
C LEU A 113 -14.89 -17.21 11.11
N ALA A 114 -15.10 -18.47 11.51
CA ALA A 114 -16.40 -19.13 11.44
C ALA A 114 -17.41 -18.48 12.40
N THR A 115 -16.97 -18.10 13.60
CA THR A 115 -17.81 -17.40 14.58
C THR A 115 -18.25 -16.04 14.06
N PHE A 116 -17.33 -15.27 13.47
CA PHE A 116 -17.64 -13.98 12.86
C PHE A 116 -18.56 -14.14 11.65
N ALA A 117 -18.26 -15.06 10.73
CA ALA A 117 -19.07 -15.30 9.54
C ALA A 117 -20.53 -15.66 9.88
N ARG A 118 -20.74 -16.40 10.99
CA ARG A 118 -22.08 -16.77 11.47
C ARG A 118 -22.88 -15.60 12.07
N HIS A 119 -22.22 -14.62 12.69
CA HIS A 119 -22.90 -13.54 13.42
C HIS A 119 -22.85 -12.18 12.73
N GLY A 120 -21.70 -11.82 12.13
CA GLY A 120 -21.42 -10.52 11.52
C GLY A 120 -21.70 -10.45 10.01
N GLY A 121 -21.75 -11.60 9.34
CA GLY A 121 -21.88 -11.72 7.88
C GLY A 121 -20.53 -11.71 7.16
N VAL A 122 -20.44 -12.44 6.05
CA VAL A 122 -19.18 -12.62 5.28
C VAL A 122 -18.73 -11.32 4.60
N ASP A 123 -19.66 -10.44 4.24
CA ASP A 123 -19.37 -9.17 3.55
C ASP A 123 -18.56 -8.17 4.40
N LYS A 124 -18.46 -8.42 5.70
CA LYS A 124 -17.71 -7.58 6.65
C LYS A 124 -16.34 -8.18 7.03
N VAL A 125 -15.92 -9.22 6.31
CA VAL A 125 -14.60 -9.83 6.45
C VAL A 125 -13.66 -9.25 5.39
N ASP A 126 -12.70 -8.45 5.84
CA ASP A 126 -11.66 -7.88 4.99
C ASP A 126 -10.42 -8.80 5.08
N VAL A 127 -10.03 -9.45 3.98
CA VAL A 127 -8.82 -10.30 3.95
C VAL A 127 -7.64 -9.51 3.41
N LEU A 128 -6.64 -9.28 4.25
CA LEU A 128 -5.41 -8.57 3.90
C LEU A 128 -4.21 -9.52 3.95
N PRO A 129 -3.56 -9.82 2.83
CA PRO A 129 -2.45 -10.77 2.85
C PRO A 129 -1.16 -10.06 3.32
N LEU A 130 -0.44 -10.67 4.26
CA LEU A 130 0.67 -10.04 5.01
C LEU A 130 1.85 -9.59 4.14
N TRP A 131 2.12 -10.31 3.06
CA TRP A 131 3.15 -9.99 2.08
C TRP A 131 2.88 -8.73 1.24
N LEU A 132 1.65 -8.17 1.26
CA LEU A 132 1.30 -6.99 0.45
C LEU A 132 2.06 -5.74 0.90
N ALA A 133 2.16 -5.52 2.21
CA ALA A 133 2.84 -4.36 2.79
C ALA A 133 4.34 -4.31 2.45
N PRO A 134 5.15 -5.37 2.69
CA PRO A 134 6.57 -5.34 2.33
C PRO A 134 6.78 -5.25 0.82
N TRP A 135 5.92 -5.88 0.02
CA TRP A 135 5.96 -5.76 -1.43
C TRP A 135 5.77 -4.31 -1.89
N LEU A 136 4.73 -3.64 -1.40
CA LEU A 136 4.46 -2.23 -1.70
C LEU A 136 5.63 -1.33 -1.31
N LEU A 137 6.19 -1.54 -0.11
CA LEU A 137 7.36 -0.78 0.36
C LEU A 137 8.57 -1.01 -0.54
N CYS A 138 8.86 -2.26 -0.95
CA CYS A 138 9.96 -2.56 -1.85
C CYS A 138 9.79 -1.88 -3.21
N SER A 139 8.58 -1.89 -3.78
CA SER A 139 8.27 -1.21 -5.04
C SER A 139 8.50 0.30 -4.94
N ILE A 140 7.99 0.94 -3.88
CA ILE A 140 8.19 2.38 -3.65
C ILE A 140 9.67 2.72 -3.47
N LEU A 141 10.42 1.90 -2.71
CA LEU A 141 11.85 2.11 -2.51
C LEU A 141 12.66 1.95 -3.80
N LEU A 142 12.29 1.00 -4.66
CA LEU A 142 12.96 0.77 -5.94
C LEU A 142 12.71 1.94 -6.92
N GLU A 143 11.50 2.49 -6.93
CA GLU A 143 11.17 3.71 -7.69
C GLU A 143 11.90 4.94 -7.13
N LEU A 144 12.03 5.05 -5.81
CA LEU A 144 12.79 6.14 -5.20
C LEU A 144 14.28 6.03 -5.56
N LEU A 145 14.83 4.81 -5.52
CA LEU A 145 16.20 4.54 -5.92
C LEU A 145 16.43 4.88 -7.40
N SER A 146 15.53 4.46 -8.29
CA SER A 146 15.66 4.79 -9.72
C SER A 146 15.63 6.29 -9.97
N ALA A 147 14.75 7.04 -9.29
CA ALA A 147 14.69 8.50 -9.36
C ALA A 147 15.98 9.15 -8.84
N THR A 148 16.52 8.68 -7.70
CA THR A 148 17.81 9.19 -7.16
C THR A 148 18.98 8.88 -8.09
N MET A 149 19.03 7.68 -8.68
CA MET A 149 20.07 7.28 -9.63
C MET A 149 20.04 8.15 -10.88
N TRP A 150 18.85 8.48 -11.38
CA TRP A 150 18.69 9.39 -12.51
C TRP A 150 19.24 10.79 -12.22
N ASP A 151 18.90 11.35 -11.06
CA ASP A 151 19.38 12.68 -10.63
C ASP A 151 20.91 12.70 -10.43
N VAL A 152 21.47 11.67 -9.80
CA VAL A 152 22.91 11.51 -9.61
C VAL A 152 23.64 11.36 -10.95
N LEU A 153 23.07 10.59 -11.90
CA LEU A 153 23.66 10.42 -13.23
C LEU A 153 23.65 11.74 -14.02
N GLN A 154 22.58 12.51 -13.91
CA GLN A 154 22.52 13.87 -14.48
C GLN A 154 23.57 14.81 -13.87
N LEU A 155 23.84 14.69 -12.56
CA LEU A 155 24.87 15.48 -11.89
C LEU A 155 26.29 15.05 -12.29
N ALA A 156 26.52 13.75 -12.40
CA ALA A 156 27.83 13.19 -12.76
C ALA A 156 28.19 13.41 -14.23
N PHE A 157 27.21 13.38 -15.14
CA PHE A 157 27.42 13.53 -16.58
C PHE A 157 26.45 14.55 -17.19
N PRO A 158 26.71 15.87 -17.06
CA PRO A 158 25.77 16.90 -17.51
C PRO A 158 25.42 16.84 -19.01
N ASN A 159 26.29 16.26 -19.84
CA ASN A 159 26.08 16.15 -21.28
C ASN A 159 25.26 14.91 -21.69
N TRP A 160 25.08 13.94 -20.79
CA TRP A 160 24.49 12.65 -21.15
C TRP A 160 23.02 12.77 -21.59
N SER A 161 22.26 13.65 -20.92
CA SER A 161 20.86 13.93 -21.23
C SER A 161 20.68 15.09 -22.21
N ALA A 162 21.76 15.78 -22.61
CA ALA A 162 21.68 16.97 -23.46
C ALA A 162 21.11 16.64 -24.85
N ALA A 163 21.55 15.53 -25.46
CA ALA A 163 21.04 15.07 -26.75
C ALA A 163 19.54 14.73 -26.71
N TRP A 164 19.09 14.09 -25.63
CA TRP A 164 17.68 13.76 -25.43
C TRP A 164 16.84 15.03 -25.21
N LEU A 165 17.35 15.96 -24.40
CA LEU A 165 16.70 17.24 -24.11
C LEU A 165 16.49 18.06 -25.39
N THR A 166 17.51 18.19 -26.25
CA THR A 166 17.41 18.96 -27.50
C THR A 166 16.42 18.35 -28.48
N ASN A 167 16.38 17.02 -28.60
CA ASN A 167 15.42 16.33 -29.45
C ASN A 167 13.98 16.57 -28.96
N ILE A 168 13.72 16.38 -27.66
CA ILE A 168 12.39 16.56 -27.08
C ILE A 168 11.94 18.03 -27.16
N MET A 169 12.85 18.96 -26.91
CA MET A 169 12.61 20.39 -27.10
C MET A 169 12.22 20.71 -28.55
N GLY A 170 12.93 20.16 -29.54
CA GLY A 170 12.60 20.33 -30.96
C GLY A 170 11.21 19.81 -31.33
N PHE A 171 10.79 18.67 -30.76
CA PHE A 171 9.42 18.15 -30.92
C PHE A 171 8.36 19.00 -30.22
N ALA A 172 8.67 19.56 -29.04
CA ALA A 172 7.73 20.34 -28.26
C ALA A 172 7.55 21.80 -28.75
N ALA A 173 8.58 22.37 -29.40
CA ALA A 173 8.60 23.77 -29.84
C ALA A 173 7.39 24.18 -30.69
N PRO A 174 6.99 23.42 -31.73
CA PRO A 174 5.82 23.78 -32.53
C PRO A 174 4.48 23.66 -31.78
N LEU A 175 4.42 22.92 -30.67
CA LEU A 175 3.20 22.71 -29.88
C LEU A 175 3.03 23.72 -28.73
N LEU A 176 4.13 24.12 -28.11
CA LEU A 176 4.13 24.92 -26.88
C LEU A 176 4.68 26.36 -27.05
N GLY A 177 5.22 26.68 -28.22
CA GLY A 177 5.86 27.96 -28.51
C GLY A 177 7.33 28.02 -28.07
N ASP A 178 8.02 29.08 -28.49
CA ASP A 178 9.49 29.20 -28.40
C ASP A 178 10.03 29.60 -27.01
N ASN A 179 9.22 29.46 -25.95
CA ASN A 179 9.65 29.83 -24.60
C ASN A 179 10.65 28.79 -24.06
N PRO A 180 11.95 29.13 -23.93
CA PRO A 180 13.00 28.14 -23.64
C PRO A 180 12.86 27.51 -22.25
N ILE A 181 12.22 28.21 -21.32
CA ILE A 181 12.03 27.76 -19.93
C ILE A 181 10.91 26.71 -19.85
N MET A 182 9.79 26.96 -20.54
CA MET A 182 8.65 26.04 -20.59
C MET A 182 9.03 24.75 -21.32
N LEU A 183 9.77 24.89 -22.42
CA LEU A 183 10.24 23.77 -23.23
C LEU A 183 11.16 22.82 -22.44
N LYS A 184 12.07 23.40 -21.65
CA LYS A 184 12.93 22.64 -20.72
C LYS A 184 12.12 21.91 -19.67
N PHE A 185 11.15 22.59 -19.04
CA PHE A 185 10.28 21.98 -18.04
C PHE A 185 9.54 20.75 -18.57
N VAL A 186 8.91 20.90 -19.74
CA VAL A 186 8.17 19.79 -20.38
C VAL A 186 9.11 18.67 -20.81
N ALA A 187 10.29 18.99 -21.35
CA ALA A 187 11.27 17.98 -21.70
C ALA A 187 11.73 17.17 -20.49
N PHE A 188 11.99 17.82 -19.35
CA PHE A 188 12.33 17.12 -18.10
C PHE A 188 11.19 16.23 -17.59
N LEU A 189 9.94 16.71 -17.65
CA LEU A 189 8.78 15.89 -17.29
C LEU A 189 8.63 14.64 -18.17
N ILE A 190 8.80 14.79 -19.49
CA ILE A 190 8.69 13.68 -20.45
C ILE A 190 9.80 12.65 -20.22
N ILE A 191 11.05 13.10 -20.08
CA ILE A 191 12.19 12.23 -19.79
C ILE A 191 11.95 11.42 -18.52
N TRP A 192 11.44 12.06 -17.48
CA TRP A 192 11.19 11.39 -16.21
C TRP A 192 10.02 10.40 -16.29
N MET A 193 8.93 10.74 -16.97
CA MET A 193 7.83 9.81 -17.25
C MET A 193 8.34 8.57 -17.98
N ILE A 194 9.15 8.76 -19.04
CA ILE A 194 9.76 7.66 -19.81
C ILE A 194 10.68 6.81 -18.92
N SER A 195 11.48 7.43 -18.07
CA SER A 195 12.38 6.72 -17.15
C SER A 195 11.59 5.87 -16.15
N SER A 196 10.48 6.38 -15.62
CA SER A 196 9.56 5.58 -14.79
C SER A 196 8.95 4.42 -15.56
N LEU A 197 8.57 4.61 -16.84
CA LEU A 197 8.11 3.52 -17.72
C LEU A 197 9.19 2.44 -17.93
N THR A 198 10.48 2.79 -17.97
CA THR A 198 11.56 1.78 -18.09
C THR A 198 11.73 0.90 -16.86
N THR A 199 11.16 1.28 -15.71
CA THR A 199 11.11 0.44 -14.51
C THR A 199 9.90 -0.50 -14.48
N LEU A 200 8.89 -0.28 -15.34
CA LEU A 200 7.72 -1.15 -15.44
C LEU A 200 8.08 -2.61 -15.73
N PRO A 201 9.01 -2.97 -16.62
CA PRO A 201 9.39 -4.37 -16.85
C PRO A 201 9.88 -5.07 -15.58
N ALA A 202 10.57 -4.36 -14.68
CA ALA A 202 10.96 -4.90 -13.37
C ALA A 202 9.76 -5.08 -12.43
N SER A 203 8.71 -4.26 -12.60
CA SER A 203 7.46 -4.37 -11.85
C SER A 203 6.52 -5.48 -12.37
N ILE A 204 6.70 -5.97 -13.60
CA ILE A 204 5.87 -7.01 -14.22
C ILE A 204 5.96 -8.35 -13.46
N PRO A 205 7.15 -8.93 -13.17
CA PRO A 205 7.26 -10.16 -12.39
C PRO A 205 6.59 -10.05 -11.02
N SER A 206 6.76 -8.91 -10.34
CA SER A 206 6.11 -8.62 -9.07
C SER A 206 4.58 -8.54 -9.19
N PHE A 207 4.06 -7.94 -10.26
CA PHE A 207 2.63 -7.87 -10.53
C PHE A 207 2.04 -9.24 -10.86
N PHE A 208 2.73 -10.05 -11.67
CA PHE A 208 2.30 -11.42 -11.97
C PHE A 208 2.38 -12.32 -10.74
N SER A 209 3.43 -12.23 -9.93
CA SER A 209 3.55 -12.92 -8.65
C SER A 209 2.38 -12.54 -7.72
N PHE A 210 2.09 -11.24 -7.61
CA PHE A 210 0.94 -10.69 -6.89
C PHE A 210 -0.38 -11.30 -7.37
N ARG A 211 -0.64 -11.25 -8.68
CA ARG A 211 -1.87 -11.79 -9.28
C ARG A 211 -1.98 -13.31 -9.13
N MET A 212 -0.87 -14.04 -9.27
CA MET A 212 -0.86 -15.49 -9.09
C MET A 212 -1.20 -15.88 -7.66
N LYS A 213 -0.64 -15.21 -6.67
CA LYS A 213 -0.89 -15.54 -5.27
C LYS A 213 -2.26 -15.07 -4.81
N ILE A 214 -2.78 -13.94 -5.29
CA ILE A 214 -4.21 -13.61 -5.11
C ILE A 214 -5.09 -14.70 -5.70
N ARG A 215 -4.81 -15.12 -6.94
CA ARG A 215 -5.58 -16.18 -7.60
C ARG A 215 -5.50 -17.49 -6.81
N HIS A 216 -4.33 -17.83 -6.27
CA HIS A 216 -4.15 -19.02 -5.42
C HIS A 216 -5.01 -18.94 -4.15
N HIS A 217 -5.05 -17.77 -3.48
CA HIS A 217 -5.93 -17.56 -2.33
C HIS A 217 -7.42 -17.59 -2.70
N GLN A 218 -7.80 -17.05 -3.87
CA GLN A 218 -9.18 -17.14 -4.37
C GLN A 218 -9.58 -18.58 -4.69
N ILE A 219 -8.71 -19.37 -5.34
CA ILE A 219 -8.96 -20.78 -5.62
C ILE A 219 -9.11 -21.60 -4.33
N ILE A 220 -8.38 -21.29 -3.27
CA ILE A 220 -8.56 -21.94 -1.96
C ILE A 220 -9.94 -21.62 -1.37
N LEU A 221 -10.45 -20.41 -1.58
CA LEU A 221 -11.78 -19.99 -1.12
C LEU A 221 -12.90 -20.59 -2.00
N ASP A 222 -12.74 -20.59 -3.32
CA ASP A 222 -13.72 -21.10 -4.30
C ASP A 222 -13.74 -22.63 -4.40
N GLY A 223 -12.59 -23.29 -4.19
CA GLY A 223 -12.48 -24.75 -4.10
C GLY A 223 -13.18 -25.32 -2.86
N ARG A 224 -13.49 -24.48 -1.87
CA ARG A 224 -14.44 -24.80 -0.79
C ARG A 224 -15.89 -24.52 -1.18
N GLY A 225 -16.14 -23.65 -2.15
CA GLY A 225 -17.45 -23.31 -2.74
C GLY A 225 -18.09 -24.44 -3.55
N GLY A 226 -17.32 -25.16 -4.37
CA GLY A 226 -17.80 -26.29 -5.18
C GLY A 226 -18.12 -27.57 -4.38
N GLY A 227 -17.85 -27.56 -3.07
CA GLY A 227 -18.12 -28.64 -2.14
C GLY A 227 -19.03 -28.23 -0.97
N PHE A 228 -19.74 -27.10 -1.06
CA PHE A 228 -20.71 -26.72 0.00
C PHE A 228 -21.90 -27.70 0.11
N GLY A 229 -22.03 -28.65 -0.83
CA GLY A 229 -22.95 -29.80 -0.73
C GLY A 229 -22.31 -31.13 -0.28
N ALA A 230 -20.98 -31.21 -0.11
CA ALA A 230 -20.28 -32.47 0.15
C ALA A 230 -19.30 -32.44 1.34
N TRP A 231 -18.93 -31.26 1.86
CA TRP A 231 -18.30 -31.15 3.17
C TRP A 231 -19.38 -31.03 4.24
N GLY A 232 -20.03 -32.17 4.52
CA GLY A 232 -20.76 -32.32 5.76
C GLY A 232 -19.82 -31.99 6.92
N TRP A 233 -20.10 -30.90 7.62
CA TRP A 233 -19.73 -30.66 9.02
C TRP A 233 -18.59 -31.53 9.55
N VAL A 234 -17.36 -31.35 9.07
CA VAL A 234 -16.16 -31.92 9.73
C VAL A 234 -15.71 -30.95 10.83
N PHE A 235 -16.66 -30.53 11.65
CA PHE A 235 -16.47 -30.34 13.07
C PHE A 235 -17.41 -31.33 13.73
N ARG A 236 -16.96 -32.59 13.84
CA ARG A 236 -17.51 -33.51 14.83
C ARG A 236 -17.07 -32.96 16.19
N LEU A 237 -17.78 -31.94 16.68
CA LEU A 237 -17.83 -31.67 18.11
C LEU A 237 -18.22 -32.99 18.77
N PRO A 238 -17.43 -33.55 19.70
CA PRO A 238 -17.97 -34.60 20.53
C PRO A 238 -19.21 -34.03 21.20
N GLN A 239 -20.35 -34.70 21.04
CA GLN A 239 -21.53 -34.43 21.85
C GLN A 239 -21.09 -34.53 23.30
N CYS A 240 -20.89 -33.39 23.95
CA CYS A 240 -20.98 -33.31 25.40
C CYS A 240 -22.48 -33.23 25.70
N GLN A 241 -23.09 -34.40 25.85
CA GLN A 241 -24.21 -34.56 26.76
C GLN A 241 -23.66 -34.33 28.17
N CYS A 242 -24.04 -33.22 28.78
CA CYS A 242 -24.24 -32.99 30.21
C CYS A 242 -25.00 -31.68 30.36
#